data_AF-A0A3D0M719-F1
#
_entry.id   AF-A0A3D0M719-F1
#
_cell.length_a   1.000
_cell.length_b   1.000
_cell.length_c   1.000
_cell.angle_alpha   90.00
_cell.angle_beta   90.00
_cell.angle_gamma   90.00
#
_symmetry.space_group_name_H-M   'P 1'
#
loop_
_entity.id
_entity.type
_entity.pdbx_description
1 polymer ?
#
loop_
_entity_poly.entity_id
_entity_poly.type
_entity_poly.pdbx_seq_one_letter_code
_entity_poly.pdbx_strand_id
1 'polypeptide(L)' 'GSYSVLQVGTGDSPLTVPFYQHCGFTIHHVIPNYIVDHYRQPIFEGGKQLKDKVYLWRKL' A
#
# COMPACT_ATOMS: atom_id res chain seq x y z
N GLY A 1 11.06 -22.89 -8.26
CA GLY A 1 10.77 -22.51 -6.86
C GLY A 1 9.29 -22.27 -6.72
N SER A 2 8.71 -22.61 -5.57
CA SER A 2 7.33 -22.26 -5.23
C SER A 2 7.31 -20.94 -4.47
N TYR A 3 6.32 -20.10 -4.76
CA TYR A 3 6.02 -18.90 -3.98
C TYR A 3 4.80 -19.20 -3.11
N SER A 4 4.79 -18.73 -1.87
CA SER A 4 3.70 -18.97 -0.90
C SER A 4 2.87 -17.71 -0.59
N VAL A 5 3.25 -16.56 -1.13
CA VAL A 5 2.67 -15.25 -0.81
C VAL A 5 2.58 -14.38 -2.06
N LEU A 6 1.46 -13.68 -2.18
CA LEU A 6 1.28 -12.54 -3.07
C LEU A 6 1.41 -11.26 -2.25
N GLN A 7 2.29 -10.35 -2.69
CA GLN A 7 2.53 -9.06 -2.04
C GLN A 7 2.09 -7.91 -2.95
N VAL A 8 1.45 -6.90 -2.35
CA VAL A 8 1.07 -5.64 -3.00
C VAL A 8 1.64 -4.46 -2.22
N GLY A 9 2.01 -3.40 -2.94
CA GLY A 9 2.42 -2.14 -2.36
C GLY A 9 1.52 -1.03 -2.88
N THR A 10 0.92 -0.26 -1.99
CA THR A 10 0.05 0.88 -2.30
C THR A 10 0.41 2.08 -1.43
N GLY A 11 -0.14 3.27 -1.70
CA GLY A 11 -0.09 4.38 -0.75
C GLY A 11 -1.05 4.14 0.42
N ASP A 12 -0.85 4.83 1.54
CA ASP A 12 -1.81 4.84 2.66
C ASP A 12 -3.10 5.62 2.29
N SER A 13 -3.86 5.02 1.39
CA SER A 13 -5.01 5.59 0.73
C SER A 13 -6.30 5.02 1.33
N PRO A 14 -7.29 5.88 1.65
CA PRO A 14 -8.56 5.46 2.24
C PRO A 14 -9.41 4.59 1.29
N LEU A 15 -9.05 4.52 0.02
CA LEU A 15 -9.77 3.75 -1.00
C LEU A 15 -9.11 2.39 -1.28
N THR A 16 -7.79 2.36 -1.43
CA THR A 16 -7.09 1.15 -1.90
C THR A 16 -6.75 0.17 -0.78
N VAL A 17 -6.43 0.65 0.43
CA VAL A 17 -6.14 -0.24 1.57
C VAL A 17 -7.37 -1.09 1.94
N PRO A 18 -8.58 -0.52 2.11
CA PRO A 18 -9.78 -1.32 2.39
C PRO A 18 -10.13 -2.29 1.27
N PHE A 19 -9.91 -1.90 0.01
CA PHE A 19 -10.12 -2.78 -1.14
C PHE A 19 -9.25 -4.05 -1.05
N TYR A 20 -7.94 -3.90 -0.82
CA TYR A 20 -7.05 -5.06 -0.69
C TYR A 20 -7.37 -5.90 0.56
N GLN A 21 -7.74 -5.27 1.67
CA GLN A 21 -8.21 -5.98 2.85
C GLN A 21 -9.47 -6.81 2.56
N HIS A 22 -10.42 -6.25 1.80
CA HIS A 22 -11.61 -6.98 1.36
C HIS A 22 -11.27 -8.16 0.44
N CYS A 23 -10.22 -8.03 -0.39
CA CYS A 23 -9.68 -9.13 -1.18
C CYS A 23 -8.88 -10.17 -0.36
N GLY A 24 -8.83 -10.06 0.96
CA GLY A 24 -8.15 -11.01 1.85
C GLY A 24 -6.65 -10.76 2.04
N PHE A 25 -6.14 -9.60 1.62
CA PHE A 25 -4.78 -9.19 1.99
C PHE A 25 -4.77 -8.63 3.42
N THR A 26 -3.63 -8.72 4.08
CA THR A 26 -3.40 -8.13 5.41
C THR A 26 -2.23 -7.16 5.35
N ILE A 27 -2.27 -6.09 6.14
CA ILE A 27 -1.15 -5.14 6.23
C ILE A 27 0.04 -5.88 6.85
N HIS A 28 1.21 -5.76 6.20
CA HIS A 28 2.45 -6.38 6.65
C HIS A 28 3.39 -5.35 7.27
N HIS A 29 3.73 -4.28 6.53
CA HIS A 29 4.54 -3.17 7.05
C HIS A 29 4.27 -1.88 6.26
N VAL A 30 4.73 -0.76 6.82
CA VAL A 30 4.61 0.58 6.23
C VAL A 30 5.99 1.19 6.12
N ILE A 31 6.31 1.80 4.99
CA ILE A 31 7.48 2.64 4.81
C ILE A 31 7.03 4.09 4.90
N PRO A 32 7.39 4.83 5.98
CA PRO A 32 7.00 6.21 6.14
C PRO A 32 7.65 7.08 5.07
N ASN A 33 6.94 8.11 4.62
CA ASN A 33 7.39 9.13 3.66
C ASN A 33 7.88 8.63 2.29
N TYR A 34 7.77 7.33 2.00
CA TYR A 34 8.23 6.75 0.74
C TYR A 34 7.78 7.55 -0.49
N ILE A 35 6.51 7.97 -0.53
CA ILE A 35 5.98 8.70 -1.70
C ILE A 35 6.60 10.09 -1.82
N VAL A 36 6.71 10.84 -0.73
CA VAL A 36 7.29 12.20 -0.79
C VAL A 36 8.80 12.18 -1.05
N ASP A 37 9.48 11.10 -0.68
CA ASP A 37 10.90 10.90 -0.93
C ASP A 37 11.20 10.48 -2.38
N HIS A 38 10.25 9.81 -3.05
CA HIS A 38 10.46 9.23 -4.39
C HIS A 38 9.72 9.98 -5.51
N TYR A 39 8.73 10.82 -5.19
CA TYR A 39 7.95 11.58 -6.17
C TYR A 39 8.01 13.07 -5.87
N ARG A 40 8.39 13.85 -6.89
CA ARG A 40 8.54 15.31 -6.77
C ARG A 40 7.22 16.04 -6.55
N GLN A 41 6.12 15.53 -7.11
CA GLN A 41 4.80 16.14 -7.00
C GLN A 41 3.98 15.42 -5.92
N PRO A 42 3.25 16.16 -5.07
CA PRO A 42 2.42 15.55 -4.06
C PRO A 42 1.26 14.77 -4.72
N ILE A 43 1.03 13.55 -4.25
CA ILE A 43 -0.04 12.66 -4.73
C ILE A 43 -1.19 12.70 -3.73
N PHE A 44 -2.42 12.86 -4.21
CA PHE A 44 -3.62 12.90 -3.40
C PHE A 44 -4.65 11.87 -3.87
N GLU A 45 -5.28 11.18 -2.93
CA GLU A 45 -6.41 10.28 -3.18
C GLU A 45 -7.46 10.46 -2.07
N GLY A 46 -8.75 10.56 -2.44
CA GLY A 46 -9.83 10.74 -1.46
C GLY A 46 -9.66 11.98 -0.57
N GLY A 47 -9.02 13.04 -1.07
CA GLY A 47 -8.71 14.26 -0.31
C GLY A 47 -7.53 14.14 0.66
N LYS A 48 -6.87 12.98 0.76
CA LYS A 48 -5.69 12.74 1.60
C LYS A 48 -4.41 12.79 0.76
N GLN A 49 -3.40 13.53 1.21
CA GLN A 49 -2.06 13.43 0.64
C GLN A 49 -1.44 12.09 1.02
N LEU A 50 -0.99 11.32 0.02
CA LEU A 50 -0.29 10.07 0.24
C LEU A 50 1.18 10.37 0.51
N LYS A 51 1.70 9.89 1.64
CA LYS A 51 3.11 10.05 2.03
C LYS A 51 3.77 8.69 2.20
N ASP A 52 3.06 7.77 2.84
CA ASP A 52 3.60 6.47 3.20
C ASP A 52 3.27 5.41 2.15
N LYS A 53 4.13 4.40 2.02
CA LYS A 53 3.86 3.19 1.24
C LYS A 53 3.48 2.06 2.19
N VAL A 54 2.31 1.47 1.97
CA VAL A 54 1.78 0.33 2.72
C VAL A 54 2.00 -0.94 1.91
N TYR A 55 2.66 -1.92 2.51
CA TYR A 55 2.74 -3.27 1.97
C TYR A 55 1.68 -4.16 2.61
N LEU A 56 0.96 -4.88 1.75
CA LEU A 56 0.03 -5.91 2.16
C LEU A 56 0.41 -7.24 1.51
N TRP A 57 0.01 -8.33 2.15
CA TRP A 57 0.29 -9.69 1.68
C TRP A 57 -0.91 -10.62 1.86
N ARG A 58 -0.98 -11.65 1.01
CA ARG A 58 -1.96 -12.74 1.09
C ARG A 58 -1.25 -14.05 0.76
N LYS A 59 -1.55 -15.12 1.50
CA LYS A 59 -1.05 -16.47 1.16
C LYS A 59 -1.63 -16.92 -0.19
N LEU A 60 -0.81 -17.61 -0.98
CA LEU A 60 -1.22 -18.26 -2.24
C LEU A 60 -1.83 -19.64 -1.97
#